data_AF-A0A0M0BZ54-F1
#
_entry.id   AF-A0A0M0BZ54-F1
#
_cell.length_a   1.000
_cell.length_b   1.000
_cell.length_c   1.000
_cell.angle_alpha   90.00
_cell.angle_beta   90.00
_cell.angle_gamma   90.00
#
_symmetry.space_group_name_H-M   'P 1'
#
loop_
_entity.id
_entity.type
_entity.pdbx_description
1 polymer ?
#
loop_
_entity_poly.entity_id
_entity_poly.type
_entity_poly.pdbx_seq_one_letter_code
_entity_poly.pdbx_strand_id
1 'polypeptide(L)' 'MASGTFDLLHLGHVRFLEEAKKAGGKTAELIVIVARDNTVKVRKGKKPIMPEDQRRALVESLKVVDEAILGWEDFSINKV' A
#
# COMPACT_ATOMS: atom_id res chain seq x y z
N MET A 1 1.94 6.29 8.27
CA MET A 1 1.59 5.02 7.58
C MET A 1 0.45 5.25 6.61
N ALA A 2 0.47 4.58 5.47
CA ALA A 2 -0.64 4.55 4.51
C ALA A 2 -0.94 3.11 4.09
N SER A 3 -2.16 2.82 3.63
CA SER A 3 -2.53 1.48 3.18
C SER A 3 -3.44 1.52 1.97
N GLY A 4 -3.33 0.54 1.07
CA GLY A 4 -4.16 0.48 -0.12
C GLY A 4 -3.93 -0.75 -0.97
N THR A 5 -4.77 -0.94 -1.99
CA THR A 5 -4.54 -1.99 -2.98
C THR A 5 -3.45 -1.59 -3.98
N PHE A 6 -3.40 -0.32 -4.40
CA PHE A 6 -2.44 0.19 -5.39
C PHE A 6 -2.37 -0.63 -6.68
N ASP A 7 -3.52 -1.13 -7.14
CA ASP A 7 -3.64 -1.83 -8.42
C ASP A 7 -3.55 -0.82 -9.57
N LEU A 8 -2.87 -1.20 -10.66
CA LEU A 8 -2.59 -0.32 -11.79
C LEU A 8 -2.11 1.08 -11.35
N LEU A 9 -0.93 1.13 -10.74
CA LEU A 9 -0.37 2.35 -10.15
C LEU A 9 -0.47 3.55 -11.11
N HIS A 10 -1.13 4.62 -10.65
CA HIS A 10 -1.41 5.82 -11.43
C HIS A 10 -1.19 7.07 -10.59
N LEU A 11 -1.23 8.25 -11.22
CA LEU A 11 -0.89 9.53 -10.59
C LEU A 11 -1.65 9.81 -9.28
N GLY A 12 -2.93 9.43 -9.21
CA GLY A 12 -3.72 9.54 -7.98
C GLY A 12 -3.08 8.86 -6.76
N HIS A 13 -2.49 7.67 -6.92
CA HIS A 13 -1.79 6.99 -5.84
C HIS A 13 -0.51 7.72 -5.42
N VAL A 14 0.25 8.22 -6.40
CA VAL A 14 1.48 8.98 -6.14
C VAL A 14 1.17 10.23 -5.33
N ARG A 15 0.17 11.02 -5.76
CA ARG A 15 -0.28 12.23 -5.04
C ARG A 15 -0.75 11.93 -3.63
N PHE A 16 -1.51 10.84 -3.46
CA PHE A 16 -1.94 10.41 -2.14
C PHE A 16 -0.75 10.11 -1.20
N LEU A 17 0.27 9.39 -1.68
CA LEU A 17 1.45 9.05 -0.88
C LEU A 17 2.34 10.28 -0.60
N GLU A 18 2.48 11.21 -1.56
CA GLU A 18 3.15 12.50 -1.37
C GLU A 18 2.52 13.31 -0.23
N GLU A 19 1.19 13.47 -0.25
CA GLU A 19 0.49 14.20 0.81
C GLU A 19 0.54 13.44 2.15
N ALA A 20 0.51 12.10 2.13
CA ALA A 20 0.66 11.29 3.34
C ALA A 20 2.03 11.49 4.02
N LYS A 21 3.14 11.49 3.25
CA LYS A 21 4.49 11.77 3.78
C LYS A 21 4.56 13.20 4.33
N LYS A 22 4.02 14.17 3.58
CA LYS A 22 4.01 15.58 3.98
C LYS A 22 3.25 15.81 5.29
N ALA A 23 2.12 15.12 5.49
CA ALA A 23 1.34 15.20 6.72
C ALA A 23 2.11 14.68 7.95
N GLY A 24 3.07 13.78 7.77
CA GLY A 24 3.95 13.31 8.84
C GLY A 24 5.05 14.31 9.24
N GLY A 25 5.35 15.30 8.39
CA GLY A 25 6.42 16.28 8.62
C GLY A 25 7.75 15.91 7.98
N LYS A 26 8.76 16.79 8.14
CA LYS A 26 10.03 16.73 7.38
C LYS A 26 10.88 15.48 7.66
N THR A 27 10.71 14.87 8.83
CA THR A 27 11.52 13.73 9.29
C THR A 27 10.69 12.45 9.41
N ALA A 28 9.43 12.47 9.01
CA ALA A 28 8.58 11.28 9.13
C ALA A 28 8.95 10.24 8.08
N GLU A 29 8.85 8.98 8.45
CA GLU A 29 8.90 7.83 7.55
C GLU A 29 7.48 7.45 7.09
N LEU A 30 7.36 7.08 5.82
CA LEU A 30 6.16 6.58 5.17
C LEU A 30 6.34 5.09 4.87
N ILE A 31 5.83 4.29 5.80
CA ILE A 31 5.58 2.86 5.59
C ILE A 31 4.23 2.70 4.89
N VAL A 32 4.21 1.96 3.78
CA VAL A 32 3.01 1.68 2.99
C VAL A 32 2.65 0.21 3.05
N ILE A 33 1.42 -0.08 3.48
CA ILE A 33 0.89 -1.44 3.54
C ILE A 33 0.09 -1.71 2.27
N VAL A 34 0.57 -2.65 1.46
CA VAL A 34 -0.07 -3.11 0.24
C VAL A 34 -0.97 -4.29 0.55
N ALA A 35 -2.26 -4.16 0.22
CA ALA A 35 -3.24 -5.21 0.47
C ALA A 35 -2.94 -6.46 -0.37
N ARG A 36 -3.07 -7.63 0.25
CA ARG A 36 -2.93 -8.92 -0.43
C ARG A 36 -4.07 -9.19 -1.40
N ASP A 37 -3.80 -9.95 -2.46
CA ASP A 37 -4.75 -10.39 -3.47
C ASP A 37 -5.93 -11.11 -2.82
N ASN A 38 -5.67 -11.97 -1.83
CA ASN A 38 -6.73 -12.67 -1.11
C ASN A 38 -7.61 -11.70 -0.30
N THR A 39 -6.99 -10.77 0.44
CA THR A 39 -7.72 -9.74 1.19
C THR A 39 -8.63 -8.92 0.29
N VAL A 40 -8.14 -8.53 -0.90
CA VAL A 40 -8.93 -7.77 -1.88
C VAL A 40 -10.04 -8.63 -2.48
N LYS A 41 -9.77 -9.90 -2.80
CA LYS A 41 -10.79 -10.84 -3.31
C LYS A 41 -11.92 -11.03 -2.30
N VAL A 42 -11.61 -11.27 -1.03
CA VAL A 42 -12.61 -11.45 0.03
C VAL A 42 -13.44 -10.17 0.22
N ARG A 43 -12.81 -8.99 0.25
CA ARG A 43 -13.50 -7.73 0.51
C ARG A 43 -14.27 -7.15 -0.68
N LYS A 44 -13.75 -7.32 -1.90
CA LYS A 44 -14.26 -6.65 -3.12
C LYS A 44 -14.87 -7.63 -4.14
N GLY A 45 -14.88 -8.92 -3.85
CA GLY A 45 -15.43 -9.97 -4.74
C GLY A 45 -14.58 -10.27 -5.97
N LYS A 46 -13.44 -9.58 -6.16
CA LYS A 46 -12.54 -9.76 -7.30
C LYS A 46 -11.09 -9.54 -6.90
N LYS A 47 -10.17 -10.23 -7.59
CA LYS A 47 -8.73 -10.01 -7.43
C LYS A 47 -8.31 -8.69 -8.10
N PRO A 48 -7.20 -8.08 -7.64
CA PRO A 48 -6.49 -7.07 -8.40
C PRO A 48 -6.04 -7.61 -9.77
N ILE A 49 -5.77 -6.71 -10.70
CA ILE A 49 -5.21 -7.03 -12.02
C ILE A 49 -3.73 -7.41 -11.87
N MET A 50 -2.98 -6.65 -11.06
CA MET A 50 -1.57 -6.92 -10.78
C MET A 50 -1.38 -7.76 -9.52
N PRO A 51 -0.50 -8.78 -9.53
CA PRO A 51 -0.17 -9.56 -8.33
C PRO A 51 0.38 -8.70 -7.18
N GLU A 52 0.13 -9.11 -5.94
CA GLU A 52 0.50 -8.36 -4.73
C GLU A 52 1.97 -7.98 -4.63
N ASP A 53 2.87 -8.89 -4.99
CA ASP A 53 4.32 -8.62 -4.98
C ASP A 53 4.72 -7.54 -5.98
N GLN A 54 4.10 -7.51 -7.16
CA GLN A 54 4.37 -6.49 -8.17
C GLN A 54 3.84 -5.14 -7.73
N ARG A 55 2.64 -5.10 -7.14
CA ARG A 55 2.07 -3.87 -6.59
C ARG A 55 2.95 -3.33 -5.46
N ARG A 56 3.41 -4.19 -4.55
CA ARG A 56 4.34 -3.83 -3.46
C ARG A 56 5.65 -3.27 -4.00
N ALA A 57 6.29 -3.96 -4.94
CA ALA A 57 7.55 -3.51 -5.53
C ALA A 57 7.42 -2.17 -6.27
N LEU A 58 6.32 -1.96 -7.00
CA LEU A 58 6.06 -0.67 -7.66
C LEU A 58 5.86 0.46 -6.64
N VAL A 59 5.11 0.22 -5.56
CA VAL A 59 4.92 1.20 -4.49
C VAL A 59 6.25 1.52 -3.79
N GLU A 60 7.06 0.50 -3.49
CA GLU A 60 8.39 0.66 -2.88
C GLU A 60 9.36 1.46 -3.75
N SER A 61 9.23 1.37 -5.09
CA SER A 61 10.07 2.12 -6.02
C SER A 61 9.82 3.63 -6.04
N LEU A 62 8.72 4.09 -5.43
CA LEU A 62 8.40 5.51 -5.37
C LEU A 62 9.30 6.22 -4.36
N LYS A 63 9.97 7.29 -4.80
CA LYS A 63 10.87 8.10 -3.96
C LYS A 63 10.26 8.57 -2.62
N VAL A 64 8.94 8.73 -2.55
CA VAL A 64 8.24 9.21 -1.35
C VAL A 64 8.06 8.10 -0.29
N VAL A 65 8.17 6.84 -0.68
CA VAL A 65 7.95 5.67 0.17
C VAL A 65 9.29 5.21 0.71
N ASP A 66 9.39 5.09 2.04
CA ASP A 66 10.62 4.58 2.67
C ASP A 66 10.60 3.05 2.77
N GLU A 67 9.41 2.46 2.96
CA GLU A 67 9.23 1.00 3.01
C GLU A 67 7.83 0.61 2.51
N ALA A 68 7.73 -0.48 1.74
CA ALA A 68 6.45 -1.06 1.37
C ALA A 68 6.37 -2.55 1.76
N ILE A 69 5.35 -2.90 2.54
CA ILE A 69 5.13 -4.25 3.05
C ILE A 69 3.78 -4.79 2.59
N LEU A 70 3.65 -6.12 2.51
CA LEU A 70 2.34 -6.74 2.33
C LEU A 70 1.58 -6.73 3.66
N GLY A 71 0.27 -6.48 3.60
CA GLY A 71 -0.60 -6.62 4.78
C GLY A 71 -0.66 -8.06 5.29
N TRP A 72 -1.15 -8.26 6.51
CA TRP A 72 -1.31 -9.60 7.09
C TRP A 72 -2.40 -10.41 6.37
N GLU A 73 -2.17 -11.71 6.20
CA GLU A 73 -3.15 -12.63 5.61
C GLU A 73 -4.35 -12.85 6.53
N ASP A 74 -4.09 -12.96 7.84
CA ASP A 74 -5.12 -13.12 8.85
C ASP A 74 -5.66 -11.76 9.32
N PHE A 75 -6.98 -11.62 9.25
CA PHE A 75 -7.66 -10.44 9.75
C PHE A 75 -7.66 -10.45 11.28
N SER A 76 -6.58 -9.95 11.90
CA SER A 76 -6.48 -9.77 13.36
C SER A 76 -6.55 -8.29 13.69
N ILE A 77 -7.57 -7.89 14.45
CA ILE A 77 -7.72 -6.51 14.91
C ILE A 77 -6.65 -6.11 15.96
N ASN A 78 -5.87 -7.09 16.45
CA ASN A 78 -4.91 -6.94 17.55
C ASN A 78 -3.45 -7.16 17.14
N LYS A 79 -3.14 -7.33 15.85
CA LYS A 79 -1.77 -7.49 15.36
C LYS A 79 -1.54 -6.57 14.17
N VAL A 80 -0.85 -5.47 14.44
CA VAL A 80 -0.22 -4.61 13.43
C VAL A 80 1.12 -5.21 13.07
#